data_AF-A0A804J667-F1
#
_entry.id   AF-A0A804J667-F1
#
_cell.length_a   1.000
_cell.length_b   1.000
_cell.length_c   1.000
_cell.angle_alpha   90.00
_cell.angle_beta   90.00
_cell.angle_gamma   90.00
#
_symmetry.space_group_name_H-M   'P 1'
#
loop_
_entity.id
_entity.type
_entity.pdbx_description
1 polymer ?
#
loop_
_entity_poly.entity_id
_entity_poly.type
_entity_poly.pdbx_seq_one_letter_code
_entity_poly.pdbx_strand_id
1 'polypeptide(L)'
;MPTYAKLPMMVITVESLPGCEKERLINGDVSIERELVATRIEESKEGSVCPKAQVIRLLGRAEEIGPQISAVLFEQAIRAADFSPESLACLLEAPWKIPTEEYETKKDLRNTCTFTIDPTSATDLDDALSIEKVSEKVFRIGVHIANVSRFVLPDTTLDREARIQSTSVYIPQHKLPMLPPELSEEACSLVSGEDMLAFTITWDIDDTGNITVRSIGRSVIHSCCKLSYDDFDLKDVVDSLKSLHGITKKMREIRLRNGAFWIETPKLVFLLDESGNPNDSFLGPMSMKLKEFQEFCRKRGLELDALDLRGRDDEWAHYGLSIPLYTHFTSPLRRYADIIVHNIGCTLLSATVRYGVPASEVVSEVAAYCNERKRASKHAEQSVENIYLSALLKNKEVMFSDARVLRVGSTFMTFYINKFAIERRIYFGEVEGLTIEWTETTGTLVLNALKTKPS
;
A
#
# COMPACT_ATOMS: atom_id res chain seq x y z
N MET A 1 3.36 2.75 -30.45
CA MET A 1 4.48 3.31 -29.66
C MET A 1 4.34 2.78 -28.23
N PRO A 2 5.42 2.38 -27.53
CA PRO A 2 5.31 1.99 -26.14
C PRO A 2 5.01 3.20 -25.24
N THR A 3 4.18 3.01 -24.21
CA THR A 3 3.92 4.04 -23.18
C THR A 3 5.16 4.31 -22.33
N TYR A 4 5.99 3.30 -22.10
CA TYR A 4 7.27 3.43 -21.42
C TYR A 4 8.38 3.76 -22.41
N ALA A 5 8.87 5.00 -22.37
CA ALA A 5 9.83 5.56 -23.32
C ALA A 5 11.19 4.82 -23.38
N LYS A 6 11.51 3.95 -22.42
CA LYS A 6 12.72 3.13 -22.45
C LYS A 6 12.59 1.86 -23.30
N LEU A 7 11.37 1.49 -23.70
CA LEU A 7 11.16 0.37 -24.62
C LEU A 7 11.40 0.81 -26.06
N PRO A 8 11.97 -0.08 -26.90
CA PRO A 8 12.11 0.21 -28.32
C PRO A 8 10.74 0.31 -28.99
N MET A 9 10.70 1.02 -30.10
CA MET A 9 9.57 0.97 -31.02
C MET A 9 9.37 -0.47 -31.49
N MET A 10 8.11 -0.89 -31.61
CA MET A 10 7.73 -2.26 -31.96
C MET A 10 6.97 -2.27 -33.29
N VAL A 11 7.12 -3.35 -34.05
CA VAL A 11 6.39 -3.58 -35.31
C VAL A 11 5.30 -4.62 -35.06
N ILE A 12 4.06 -4.26 -35.37
CA ILE A 12 2.89 -5.12 -35.29
C ILE A 12 2.41 -5.38 -36.72
N THR A 13 2.16 -6.63 -37.09
CA THR A 13 1.59 -6.95 -38.40
C THR A 13 0.08 -6.76 -38.36
N VAL A 14 -0.50 -6.19 -39.42
CA VAL A 14 -1.96 -5.98 -39.53
C VAL A 14 -2.73 -7.30 -39.43
N GLU A 15 -2.13 -8.41 -39.86
CA GLU A 15 -2.68 -9.77 -39.72
C GLU A 15 -2.86 -10.20 -38.26
N SER A 16 -2.02 -9.68 -37.35
CA SER A 16 -2.06 -10.00 -35.92
C SER A 16 -3.04 -9.12 -35.13
N LEU A 17 -3.66 -8.12 -35.76
CA LEU A 17 -4.68 -7.30 -35.12
C LEU A 17 -6.00 -8.09 -35.00
N PRO A 18 -6.75 -7.90 -33.90
CA PRO A 18 -8.09 -8.45 -33.78
C PRO A 18 -9.01 -7.89 -34.89
N GLY A 19 -10.08 -8.64 -35.21
CA GLY A 19 -10.87 -8.46 -36.44
C GLY A 19 -11.43 -7.05 -36.66
N CYS A 20 -12.02 -6.43 -35.63
CA CYS A 20 -12.63 -5.10 -35.77
C CYS A 20 -11.60 -3.97 -35.97
N GLU A 21 -10.45 -4.03 -35.32
CA GLU A 21 -9.37 -3.03 -35.45
C GLU A 21 -8.66 -3.19 -36.79
N LYS A 22 -8.50 -4.44 -37.24
CA LYS A 22 -7.99 -4.74 -38.57
C LYS A 22 -8.86 -4.10 -39.66
N GLU A 23 -10.18 -4.28 -39.57
CA GLU A 23 -11.12 -3.66 -40.52
C GLU A 23 -11.09 -2.13 -40.45
N ARG A 24 -11.10 -1.56 -39.24
CA ARG A 24 -11.00 -0.11 -39.04
C ARG A 24 -9.70 0.48 -39.59
N LEU A 25 -8.57 -0.21 -39.39
CA LEU A 25 -7.27 0.23 -39.92
C LEU A 25 -7.24 0.18 -41.44
N ILE A 26 -7.75 -0.91 -42.04
CA ILE A 26 -7.86 -1.07 -43.50
C ILE A 26 -8.77 0.02 -44.09
N ASN A 27 -9.84 0.38 -43.37
CA ASN A 27 -10.78 1.43 -43.78
C ASN A 27 -10.26 2.86 -43.51
N GLY A 28 -9.04 3.04 -42.99
CA GLY A 28 -8.43 4.35 -42.77
C GLY A 28 -8.97 5.11 -41.56
N ASP A 29 -9.49 4.42 -40.55
CA ASP A 29 -9.96 5.05 -39.31
C ASP A 29 -8.79 5.62 -38.49
N VAL A 30 -8.64 6.95 -38.53
CA VAL A 30 -7.62 7.70 -37.78
C VAL A 30 -7.76 7.58 -36.26
N SER A 31 -8.92 7.17 -35.74
CA SER A 31 -9.10 7.05 -34.29
C SER A 31 -8.25 5.94 -33.65
N ILE A 32 -7.77 4.98 -34.45
CA ILE A 32 -6.85 3.90 -34.00
C ILE A 32 -5.54 4.47 -33.43
N GLU A 33 -5.08 5.62 -33.91
CA GLU A 33 -3.85 6.26 -33.41
C GLU A 33 -3.93 6.59 -31.91
N ARG A 34 -5.14 6.70 -31.38
CA ARG A 34 -5.42 7.01 -29.97
C ARG A 34 -5.81 5.78 -29.16
N GLU A 35 -5.70 4.57 -29.70
CA GLU A 35 -6.04 3.34 -28.97
C GLU A 35 -4.83 2.76 -28.24
N LEU A 36 -5.04 2.45 -26.97
CA LEU A 36 -4.09 1.73 -26.14
C LEU A 36 -4.29 0.22 -26.33
N VAL A 37 -3.17 -0.47 -26.57
CA VAL A 37 -3.13 -1.92 -26.75
C VAL A 37 -2.04 -2.53 -25.88
N ALA A 38 -2.32 -3.70 -25.33
CA ALA A 38 -1.34 -4.52 -24.64
C ALA A 38 -0.69 -5.47 -25.66
N THR A 39 0.63 -5.51 -25.65
CA THR A 39 1.42 -6.26 -26.63
C THR A 39 2.42 -7.18 -25.96
N ARG A 40 2.66 -8.35 -26.56
CA ARG A 40 3.76 -9.26 -26.20
C ARG A 40 4.86 -9.11 -27.24
N ILE A 41 6.07 -8.80 -26.78
CA ILE A 41 7.26 -8.75 -27.63
C ILE A 41 7.59 -10.17 -28.08
N GLU A 42 7.77 -10.37 -29.38
CA GLU A 42 8.26 -11.61 -29.96
C GLU A 42 9.79 -11.60 -30.04
N GLU A 43 10.39 -12.79 -30.13
CA GLU A 43 11.84 -12.94 -30.25
C GLU A 43 12.35 -12.19 -31.49
N SER A 44 13.26 -11.24 -31.28
CA SER A 44 13.82 -10.42 -32.34
C SER A 44 14.79 -11.24 -33.18
N LYS A 45 14.57 -11.30 -34.50
CA LYS A 45 15.57 -11.84 -35.43
C LYS A 45 16.81 -10.94 -35.44
N GLU A 46 18.00 -11.55 -35.48
CA GLU A 46 19.27 -10.83 -35.63
C GLU A 46 19.20 -9.86 -36.83
N GLY A 47 19.56 -8.60 -36.59
CA GLY A 47 19.56 -7.53 -37.60
C GLY A 47 18.27 -6.70 -37.72
N SER A 48 17.20 -7.01 -36.98
CA SER A 48 16.00 -6.18 -36.96
C SER A 48 16.19 -4.91 -36.13
N VAL A 49 15.86 -3.74 -36.69
CA VAL A 49 15.95 -2.43 -36.00
C VAL A 49 14.88 -2.29 -34.92
N CYS A 50 13.74 -2.95 -35.10
CA CYS A 50 12.63 -2.95 -34.15
C CYS A 50 12.16 -4.40 -33.90
N PRO A 51 11.89 -4.79 -32.64
CA PRO A 51 11.30 -6.09 -32.35
C PRO A 51 9.87 -6.19 -32.90
N LYS A 52 9.45 -7.41 -33.26
CA LYS A 52 8.05 -7.70 -33.56
C LYS A 52 7.26 -7.84 -32.28
N ALA A 53 5.98 -7.52 -32.33
CA ALA A 53 5.07 -7.72 -31.21
C ALA A 53 3.68 -8.15 -31.68
N GLN A 54 3.01 -8.93 -30.83
CA GLN A 54 1.64 -9.38 -31.03
C GLN A 54 0.70 -8.64 -30.07
N VAL A 55 -0.42 -8.13 -30.57
CA VAL A 55 -1.49 -7.59 -29.71
C VAL A 55 -2.17 -8.74 -28.98
N ILE A 56 -2.21 -8.66 -27.66
CA ILE A 56 -2.86 -9.68 -26.82
C ILE A 56 -4.17 -9.20 -26.22
N ARG A 57 -4.35 -7.88 -26.08
CA ARG A 57 -5.56 -7.28 -25.50
C ARG A 57 -5.69 -5.82 -25.92
N LEU A 58 -6.91 -5.41 -26.23
CA LEU A 58 -7.26 -4.02 -26.46
C LEU A 58 -7.65 -3.38 -25.12
N LEU A 59 -7.14 -2.18 -24.84
CA LEU A 59 -7.37 -1.50 -23.57
C LEU A 59 -8.39 -0.38 -23.69
N GLY A 60 -8.54 0.22 -24.88
CA GLY A 60 -9.48 1.32 -25.15
C GLY A 60 -8.76 2.61 -25.54
N ARG A 61 -9.46 3.75 -25.49
CA ARG A 61 -8.93 5.04 -25.95
C ARG A 61 -8.02 5.68 -24.90
N ALA A 62 -6.89 6.23 -25.34
CA ALA A 62 -5.89 6.88 -24.48
C ALA A 62 -6.41 8.13 -23.76
N GLU A 63 -7.52 8.72 -24.20
CA GLU A 63 -8.12 9.91 -23.57
C GLU A 63 -8.97 9.57 -22.34
N GLU A 64 -9.37 8.31 -22.19
CA GLU A 64 -10.21 7.83 -21.10
C GLU A 64 -9.36 7.35 -19.93
N ILE A 65 -9.83 7.57 -18.70
CA ILE A 65 -9.10 7.21 -17.47
C ILE A 65 -8.99 5.68 -17.34
N GLY A 66 -10.07 4.95 -17.58
CA GLY A 66 -10.12 3.48 -17.43
C GLY A 66 -9.08 2.72 -18.28
N PRO A 67 -8.98 2.99 -19.60
CA PRO A 67 -7.93 2.42 -20.45
C PRO A 67 -6.50 2.76 -20.01
N GLN A 68 -6.25 4.00 -19.54
CA GLN A 68 -4.94 4.38 -19.02
C GLN A 68 -4.58 3.61 -17.74
N ILE A 69 -5.52 3.47 -16.80
CA ILE A 69 -5.35 2.63 -15.61
C ILE A 69 -5.07 1.18 -16.02
N SER A 70 -5.84 0.65 -16.96
CA SER A 70 -5.66 -0.73 -17.46
C SER A 70 -4.29 -0.95 -18.08
N ALA A 71 -3.72 0.06 -18.75
CA ALA A 71 -2.37 0.03 -19.29
C ALA A 71 -1.31 0.01 -18.17
N VAL A 72 -1.46 0.86 -17.15
CA VAL A 72 -0.56 0.89 -15.98
C VAL A 72 -0.56 -0.44 -15.25
N LEU A 73 -1.74 -0.99 -14.96
CA LEU A 73 -1.87 -2.29 -14.28
C LEU A 73 -1.24 -3.42 -15.10
N PHE A 74 -1.43 -3.40 -16.42
CA PHE A 74 -0.81 -4.37 -17.33
C PHE A 74 0.72 -4.26 -17.32
N GLU A 75 1.26 -3.05 -17.45
CA GLU A 75 2.70 -2.79 -17.45
C GLU A 75 3.37 -3.28 -16.16
N GLN A 76 2.68 -3.11 -15.02
CA GLN A 76 3.15 -3.56 -13.71
C GLN A 76 2.79 -5.01 -13.39
N ALA A 77 2.23 -5.76 -14.35
CA ALA A 77 1.73 -7.13 -14.18
C ALA A 77 0.80 -7.30 -12.97
N ILE A 78 -0.02 -6.29 -12.67
CA ILE A 78 -1.03 -6.33 -11.61
C ILE A 78 -2.31 -6.94 -12.20
N ARG A 79 -2.79 -8.00 -11.57
CA ARG A 79 -4.04 -8.67 -11.96
C ARG A 79 -5.22 -7.87 -11.43
N ALA A 80 -6.14 -7.53 -12.33
CA ALA A 80 -7.45 -6.95 -11.99
C ALA A 80 -8.59 -7.91 -12.38
N ALA A 81 -8.26 -9.16 -12.70
CA ALA A 81 -9.23 -10.19 -13.02
C ALA A 81 -9.78 -10.82 -11.75
N ASP A 82 -10.97 -11.41 -11.86
CA ASP A 82 -11.58 -12.19 -10.79
C ASP A 82 -10.69 -13.36 -10.34
N PHE A 83 -10.89 -13.80 -9.10
CA PHE A 83 -10.21 -14.97 -8.54
C PHE A 83 -10.62 -16.24 -9.30
N SER A 84 -9.70 -17.20 -9.39
CA SER A 84 -10.00 -18.43 -10.13
C SER A 84 -11.06 -19.28 -9.39
N PRO A 85 -11.90 -20.06 -10.11
CA PRO A 85 -12.85 -20.97 -9.47
C PRO A 85 -12.18 -21.94 -8.49
N GLU A 86 -10.95 -22.36 -8.78
CA GLU A 86 -10.17 -23.27 -7.93
C GLU A 86 -9.70 -22.58 -6.63
N SER A 87 -9.37 -21.28 -6.69
CA SER A 87 -9.08 -20.49 -5.48
C SER A 87 -10.33 -20.24 -4.66
N LEU A 88 -11.45 -19.93 -5.30
CA LEU A 88 -12.74 -19.74 -4.62
C LEU A 88 -13.25 -21.05 -3.98
N ALA A 89 -12.99 -22.20 -4.60
CA ALA A 89 -13.29 -23.51 -4.02
C ALA A 89 -12.48 -23.84 -2.74
N CYS A 90 -11.40 -23.09 -2.45
CA CYS A 90 -10.67 -23.21 -1.19
C CYS A 90 -11.35 -22.45 -0.04
N LEU A 91 -12.35 -21.61 -0.32
CA LEU A 91 -13.09 -20.88 0.70
C LEU A 91 -14.02 -21.80 1.48
N LEU A 92 -14.35 -21.39 2.70
CA LEU A 92 -15.30 -22.11 3.56
C LEU A 92 -16.73 -21.82 3.09
N GLU A 93 -17.65 -22.78 3.27
CA GLU A 93 -19.06 -22.57 2.95
C GLU A 93 -19.65 -21.43 3.80
N ALA A 94 -20.31 -20.48 3.15
CA ALA A 94 -20.98 -19.36 3.81
C ALA A 94 -22.40 -19.76 4.28
N PRO A 95 -22.87 -19.27 5.46
CA PRO A 95 -22.14 -18.41 6.39
C PRO A 95 -21.17 -19.21 7.26
N TRP A 96 -19.91 -18.75 7.34
CA TRP A 96 -18.91 -19.36 8.20
C TRP A 96 -19.16 -19.01 9.67
N LYS A 97 -18.97 -20.00 10.55
CA LYS A 97 -18.98 -19.81 12.00
C LYS A 97 -17.76 -20.47 12.62
N ILE A 98 -17.25 -19.85 13.68
CA ILE A 98 -16.13 -20.41 14.45
C ILE A 98 -16.57 -21.77 15.06
N PRO A 99 -15.86 -22.87 14.74
CA PRO A 99 -16.11 -24.17 15.35
C PRO A 99 -15.88 -24.16 16.87
N THR A 100 -16.64 -24.99 17.61
CA THR A 100 -16.57 -25.05 19.08
C THR A 100 -15.16 -25.36 19.59
N GLU A 101 -14.39 -26.19 18.88
CA GLU A 101 -13.04 -26.58 19.26
C GLU A 101 -12.06 -25.39 19.26
N GLU A 102 -12.33 -24.36 18.45
CA GLU A 102 -11.50 -23.16 18.42
C GLU A 102 -11.62 -22.36 19.72
N TYR A 103 -12.80 -22.36 20.37
CA TYR A 103 -13.01 -21.70 21.66
C TYR A 103 -12.32 -22.43 22.82
N GLU A 104 -12.15 -23.75 22.72
CA GLU A 104 -11.48 -24.55 23.74
C GLU A 104 -9.96 -24.44 23.66
N THR A 105 -9.42 -24.31 22.43
CA THR A 105 -7.97 -24.34 22.19
C THR A 105 -7.31 -22.96 22.16
N LYS A 106 -8.08 -21.88 21.96
CA LYS A 106 -7.57 -20.50 21.85
C LYS A 106 -7.83 -19.71 23.12
N LYS A 107 -7.04 -18.66 23.30
CA LYS A 107 -7.28 -17.69 24.38
C LYS A 107 -8.58 -16.93 24.13
N ASP A 108 -9.56 -17.09 25.00
CA ASP A 108 -10.81 -16.32 24.94
C ASP A 108 -10.57 -14.90 25.46
N LEU A 109 -10.75 -13.92 24.58
CA LEU A 109 -10.62 -12.49 24.87
C LEU A 109 -11.91 -11.73 24.55
N ARG A 110 -13.04 -12.41 24.33
CA ARG A 110 -14.32 -11.79 23.94
C ARG A 110 -14.87 -10.82 24.99
N ASN A 111 -14.52 -11.02 26.25
CA ASN A 111 -14.89 -10.11 27.35
C ASN A 111 -13.97 -8.87 27.46
N THR A 112 -12.95 -8.76 26.61
CA THR A 112 -12.03 -7.63 26.59
C THR A 112 -12.57 -6.56 25.65
N CYS A 113 -12.65 -5.31 26.12
CA CYS A 113 -13.02 -4.18 25.27
C CYS A 113 -12.00 -4.01 24.13
N THR A 114 -12.37 -4.49 22.95
CA THR A 114 -11.54 -4.54 21.75
C THR A 114 -12.21 -3.73 20.65
N PHE A 115 -11.46 -2.95 19.90
CA PHE A 115 -12.00 -2.08 18.86
C PHE A 115 -11.02 -1.93 17.69
N THR A 116 -11.53 -1.63 16.50
CA THR A 116 -10.72 -1.34 15.31
C THR A 116 -10.63 0.17 15.08
N ILE A 117 -9.57 0.63 14.41
CA ILE A 117 -9.39 2.03 14.04
C ILE A 117 -8.97 2.08 12.58
N ASP A 118 -9.88 2.47 11.69
CA ASP A 118 -9.64 2.43 10.25
C ASP A 118 -10.42 3.56 9.54
N PRO A 119 -10.08 3.93 8.29
CA PRO A 119 -10.90 4.84 7.53
C PRO A 119 -12.37 4.39 7.50
N THR A 120 -13.31 5.34 7.44
CA THR A 120 -14.75 5.04 7.39
C THR A 120 -15.09 4.07 6.25
N SER A 121 -14.42 4.22 5.10
CA SER A 121 -14.57 3.37 3.91
C SER A 121 -13.88 1.99 3.98
N ALA A 122 -13.13 1.68 5.03
CA ALA A 122 -12.39 0.40 5.12
C ALA A 122 -13.33 -0.78 5.39
N THR A 123 -13.16 -1.87 4.64
CA THR A 123 -13.94 -3.12 4.78
C THR A 123 -13.08 -4.29 5.27
N ASP A 124 -11.79 -4.27 4.95
CA ASP A 124 -10.75 -5.23 5.35
C ASP A 124 -10.01 -4.77 6.61
N LEU A 125 -10.51 -5.16 7.79
CA LEU A 125 -9.98 -4.74 9.08
C LEU A 125 -8.94 -5.75 9.59
N ASP A 126 -7.66 -5.45 9.35
CA ASP A 126 -6.52 -6.33 9.69
C ASP A 126 -6.27 -6.44 11.20
N ASP A 127 -6.43 -5.35 11.94
CA ASP A 127 -6.03 -5.26 13.34
C ASP A 127 -7.07 -4.55 14.23
N ALA A 128 -7.20 -5.07 15.44
CA ALA A 128 -7.94 -4.48 16.52
C ALA A 128 -7.02 -4.27 17.73
N LEU A 129 -7.40 -3.34 18.59
CA LEU A 129 -6.65 -2.95 19.77
C LEU A 129 -7.52 -3.14 21.02
N SER A 130 -6.90 -3.55 22.11
CA SER A 130 -7.51 -3.49 23.45
C SER A 130 -6.56 -2.80 24.43
N ILE A 131 -7.15 -2.11 25.39
CA ILE A 131 -6.43 -1.35 26.41
C ILE A 131 -7.06 -1.64 27.76
N GLU A 132 -6.24 -2.03 28.72
CA GLU A 132 -6.65 -2.26 30.11
C GLU A 132 -5.69 -1.52 31.05
N LYS A 133 -6.21 -0.75 32.01
CA LYS A 133 -5.40 -0.14 33.06
C LYS A 133 -5.14 -1.18 34.14
N VAL A 134 -3.90 -1.69 34.22
CA VAL A 134 -3.50 -2.73 35.19
C VAL A 134 -3.18 -2.10 36.56
N SER A 135 -2.58 -0.91 36.55
CA SER A 135 -2.32 -0.11 37.75
C SER A 135 -2.28 1.38 37.39
N GLU A 136 -2.06 2.27 38.37
CA GLU A 136 -1.94 3.72 38.11
C GLU A 136 -0.88 4.10 37.07
N LYS A 137 0.15 3.26 36.89
CA LYS A 137 1.27 3.54 35.99
C LYS A 137 1.45 2.52 34.87
N VAL A 138 0.65 1.46 34.84
CA VAL A 138 0.84 0.34 33.90
C VAL A 138 -0.44 0.09 33.12
N PHE A 139 -0.30 0.09 31.79
CA PHE A 139 -1.36 -0.27 30.85
C PHE A 139 -1.01 -1.59 30.18
N ARG A 140 -2.01 -2.45 29.99
CA ARG A 140 -1.91 -3.62 29.14
C ARG A 140 -2.50 -3.27 27.78
N ILE A 141 -1.71 -3.52 26.74
CA ILE A 141 -2.08 -3.32 25.34
C ILE A 141 -2.20 -4.70 24.69
N GLY A 142 -3.34 -4.96 24.06
CA GLY A 142 -3.53 -6.07 23.15
C GLY A 142 -3.52 -5.57 21.71
N VAL A 143 -2.69 -6.18 20.87
CA VAL A 143 -2.71 -6.03 19.41
C VAL A 143 -3.24 -7.34 18.85
N HIS A 144 -4.44 -7.31 18.29
CA HIS A 144 -5.17 -8.47 17.78
C HIS A 144 -5.20 -8.39 16.27
N ILE A 145 -4.64 -9.37 15.57
CA ILE A 145 -4.51 -9.34 14.12
C ILE A 145 -5.34 -10.46 13.51
N ALA A 146 -6.05 -10.20 12.42
CA ALA A 146 -6.83 -11.18 11.68
C ALA A 146 -6.02 -12.46 11.44
N ASN A 147 -6.56 -13.62 11.84
CA ASN A 147 -5.85 -14.89 11.75
C ASN A 147 -5.98 -15.53 10.35
N VAL A 148 -5.47 -14.84 9.33
CA VAL A 148 -5.57 -15.26 7.91
C VAL A 148 -4.90 -16.61 7.65
N SER A 149 -3.84 -16.93 8.39
CA SER A 149 -3.14 -18.24 8.32
C SER A 149 -4.04 -19.45 8.60
N ARG A 150 -5.20 -19.25 9.25
CA ARG A 150 -6.19 -20.31 9.47
C ARG A 150 -6.96 -20.68 8.19
N PHE A 151 -7.05 -19.76 7.24
CA PHE A 151 -7.88 -19.87 6.04
C PHE A 151 -7.03 -20.03 4.78
N VAL A 152 -5.91 -19.31 4.70
CA VAL A 152 -4.95 -19.43 3.59
C VAL A 152 -3.90 -20.46 3.96
N LEU A 153 -4.20 -21.73 3.66
CA LEU A 153 -3.30 -22.84 3.97
C LEU A 153 -2.18 -22.93 2.93
N PRO A 154 -0.93 -23.22 3.35
CA PRO A 154 0.21 -23.37 2.43
C PRO A 154 -0.07 -24.36 1.30
N ASP A 155 0.47 -24.07 0.10
CA ASP A 155 0.43 -24.92 -1.09
C ASP A 155 -0.98 -25.19 -1.68
N THR A 156 -2.00 -24.50 -1.18
CA THR A 156 -3.34 -24.44 -1.80
C THR A 156 -3.36 -23.51 -3.00
N THR A 157 -4.39 -23.60 -3.85
CA THR A 157 -4.55 -22.66 -4.98
C THR A 157 -4.69 -21.22 -4.48
N LEU A 158 -5.45 -21.02 -3.39
CA LEU A 158 -5.61 -19.72 -2.76
C LEU A 158 -4.28 -19.14 -2.26
N ASP A 159 -3.43 -19.95 -1.62
CA ASP A 159 -2.08 -19.53 -1.21
C ASP A 159 -1.20 -19.16 -2.41
N ARG A 160 -1.22 -19.95 -3.49
CA ARG A 160 -0.49 -19.61 -4.73
C ARG A 160 -0.98 -18.31 -5.35
N GLU A 161 -2.29 -18.08 -5.39
CA GLU A 161 -2.85 -16.84 -5.93
C GLU A 161 -2.52 -15.64 -5.04
N ALA A 162 -2.63 -15.78 -3.71
CA ALA A 162 -2.21 -14.76 -2.75
C ALA A 162 -0.70 -14.45 -2.88
N ARG A 163 0.14 -15.48 -3.09
CA ARG A 163 1.57 -15.33 -3.36
C ARG A 163 1.83 -14.57 -4.65
N ILE A 164 1.13 -14.90 -5.74
CA ILE A 164 1.26 -14.22 -7.05
C ILE A 164 0.89 -12.74 -6.93
N GLN A 165 -0.21 -12.43 -6.25
CA GLN A 165 -0.65 -11.05 -6.04
C GLN A 165 0.27 -10.29 -5.07
N SER A 166 0.68 -10.96 -3.99
CA SER A 166 1.61 -10.53 -2.93
C SER A 166 1.16 -9.35 -2.05
N THR A 167 0.49 -8.35 -2.62
CA THR A 167 -0.04 -7.18 -1.92
C THR A 167 -1.31 -6.70 -2.59
N SER A 168 -2.26 -6.21 -1.80
CA SER A 168 -3.40 -5.46 -2.35
C SER A 168 -2.90 -4.13 -2.92
N VAL A 169 -3.57 -3.64 -3.98
CA VAL A 169 -3.24 -2.37 -4.67
C VAL A 169 -4.41 -1.40 -4.52
N TYR A 170 -4.12 -0.18 -4.07
CA TYR A 170 -5.13 0.83 -3.76
C TYR A 170 -5.08 1.96 -4.79
N ILE A 171 -6.07 2.00 -5.68
CA ILE A 171 -6.24 3.08 -6.65
C ILE A 171 -7.49 3.90 -6.30
N PRO A 172 -7.65 5.13 -6.78
CA PRO A 172 -8.88 5.87 -6.57
C PRO A 172 -10.10 5.04 -7.02
N GLN A 173 -11.14 5.01 -6.18
CA GLN A 173 -12.38 4.22 -6.30
C GLN A 173 -12.28 2.70 -6.16
N HIS A 174 -11.10 2.09 -6.34
CA HIS A 174 -10.98 0.64 -6.38
C HIS A 174 -9.84 0.11 -5.52
N LYS A 175 -10.14 -0.98 -4.82
CA LYS A 175 -9.15 -1.85 -4.20
C LYS A 175 -9.01 -3.07 -5.08
N LEU A 176 -7.80 -3.42 -5.50
CA LEU A 176 -7.49 -4.71 -6.11
C LEU A 176 -6.98 -5.62 -4.98
N PRO A 177 -7.82 -6.54 -4.46
CA PRO A 177 -7.52 -7.23 -3.23
C PRO A 177 -6.59 -8.43 -3.47
N MET A 178 -5.66 -8.67 -2.54
CA MET A 178 -4.79 -9.85 -2.56
C MET A 178 -5.56 -11.16 -2.35
N LEU A 179 -6.66 -11.10 -1.59
CA LEU A 179 -7.49 -12.23 -1.19
C LEU A 179 -8.94 -11.99 -1.62
N PRO A 180 -9.76 -13.04 -1.83
CA PRO A 180 -11.18 -12.89 -2.13
C PRO A 180 -11.91 -12.02 -1.09
N PRO A 181 -12.83 -11.14 -1.50
CA PRO A 181 -13.62 -10.30 -0.57
C PRO A 181 -14.36 -11.11 0.50
N GLU A 182 -14.88 -12.30 0.14
CA GLU A 182 -15.55 -13.24 1.06
C GLU A 182 -14.66 -13.66 2.22
N LEU A 183 -13.33 -13.63 2.01
CA LEU A 183 -12.36 -13.89 3.07
C LEU A 183 -11.91 -12.60 3.74
N SER A 184 -11.51 -11.60 2.95
CA SER A 184 -10.82 -10.41 3.43
C SER A 184 -11.72 -9.37 4.08
N GLU A 185 -13.00 -9.32 3.69
CA GLU A 185 -13.98 -8.33 4.15
C GLU A 185 -15.04 -8.95 5.08
N GLU A 186 -15.21 -10.28 5.01
CA GLU A 186 -16.14 -11.02 5.87
C GLU A 186 -15.38 -11.93 6.83
N ALA A 187 -15.02 -13.15 6.43
CA ALA A 187 -14.62 -14.21 7.37
C ALA A 187 -13.36 -13.93 8.21
N CYS A 188 -12.43 -13.11 7.74
CA CYS A 188 -11.22 -12.71 8.49
C CYS A 188 -11.24 -11.28 9.02
N SER A 189 -12.09 -10.41 8.46
CA SER A 189 -12.12 -9.00 8.83
C SER A 189 -12.61 -8.87 10.28
N LEU A 190 -11.92 -8.10 11.12
CA LEU A 190 -12.26 -7.95 12.54
C LEU A 190 -13.48 -7.05 12.75
N VAL A 191 -14.62 -7.45 12.19
CA VAL A 191 -15.90 -6.73 12.21
C VAL A 191 -16.47 -6.60 13.61
N SER A 192 -17.24 -5.53 13.82
CA SER A 192 -17.85 -5.23 15.11
C SER A 192 -19.07 -6.10 15.38
N GLY A 193 -19.22 -6.58 16.62
CA GLY A 193 -20.38 -7.34 17.08
C GLY A 193 -20.34 -8.83 16.78
N GLU A 194 -19.23 -9.35 16.23
CA GLU A 194 -19.05 -10.76 15.92
C GLU A 194 -17.78 -11.33 16.58
N ASP A 195 -17.83 -12.64 16.87
CA ASP A 195 -16.67 -13.37 17.38
C ASP A 195 -15.71 -13.67 16.22
N MET A 196 -14.45 -13.25 16.35
CA MET A 196 -13.44 -13.36 15.30
C MET A 196 -12.17 -14.06 15.79
N LEU A 197 -11.56 -14.85 14.90
CA LEU A 197 -10.26 -15.48 15.16
C LEU A 197 -9.13 -14.48 14.95
N ALA A 198 -8.30 -14.31 15.97
CA ALA A 198 -7.16 -13.41 15.92
C ALA A 198 -5.85 -14.09 16.34
N PHE A 199 -4.74 -13.55 15.86
CA PHE A 199 -3.42 -13.73 16.44
C PHE A 199 -3.12 -12.52 17.31
N THR A 200 -2.96 -12.74 18.60
CA THR A 200 -2.87 -11.67 19.60
C THR A 200 -1.48 -11.59 20.22
N ILE A 201 -1.03 -10.34 20.38
CA ILE A 201 0.17 -9.98 21.12
C ILE A 201 -0.26 -9.06 22.25
N THR A 202 0.03 -9.47 23.48
CA THR A 202 -0.28 -8.71 24.70
C THR A 202 0.99 -8.34 25.42
N TRP A 203 1.07 -7.09 25.84
CA TRP A 203 2.22 -6.51 26.49
C TRP A 203 1.76 -5.47 27.50
N ASP A 204 2.50 -5.35 28.59
CA ASP A 204 2.31 -4.29 29.57
C ASP A 204 3.33 -3.18 29.27
N ILE A 205 2.89 -1.93 29.38
CA ILE A 205 3.71 -0.73 29.25
C ILE A 205 3.57 0.15 30.49
N ASP A 206 4.70 0.62 31.02
CA ASP A 206 4.72 1.56 32.14
C ASP A 206 4.73 3.04 31.70
N ASP A 207 4.62 3.97 32.66
CA ASP A 207 4.60 5.43 32.44
C ASP A 207 5.93 6.01 31.92
N THR A 208 7.00 5.21 31.95
CA THR A 208 8.32 5.52 31.39
C THR A 208 8.50 4.98 29.97
N GLY A 209 7.62 4.08 29.53
CA GLY A 209 7.65 3.42 28.22
C GLY A 209 8.39 2.10 28.20
N ASN A 210 8.72 1.50 29.36
CA ASN A 210 9.26 0.14 29.39
C ASN A 210 8.15 -0.86 29.05
N ILE A 211 8.51 -1.86 28.25
CA ILE A 211 7.58 -2.85 27.72
C ILE A 211 7.92 -4.21 28.30
N THR A 212 6.90 -4.95 28.73
CA THR A 212 7.03 -6.35 29.11
C THR A 212 6.03 -7.18 28.31
N VAL A 213 6.52 -8.02 27.41
CA VAL A 213 5.67 -8.97 26.66
C VAL A 213 5.03 -9.95 27.64
N ARG A 214 3.72 -10.19 27.50
CA ARG A 214 2.94 -11.07 28.38
C ARG A 214 2.54 -12.37 27.73
N SER A 215 1.92 -12.28 26.56
CA SER A 215 1.56 -13.47 25.80
C SER A 215 1.47 -13.17 24.32
N ILE A 216 1.86 -14.16 23.52
CA ILE A 216 1.78 -14.19 22.07
C ILE A 216 1.06 -15.49 21.72
N GLY A 217 0.00 -15.42 20.91
CA GLY A 217 -0.70 -16.63 20.48
C GLY A 217 -2.08 -16.38 19.88
N ARG A 218 -2.75 -17.46 19.50
CA ARG A 218 -4.08 -17.42 18.90
C ARG A 218 -5.16 -17.15 19.95
N SER A 219 -6.15 -16.36 19.58
CA SER A 219 -7.25 -15.95 20.44
C SER A 219 -8.58 -15.89 19.68
N VAL A 220 -9.67 -15.81 20.44
CA VAL A 220 -10.98 -15.37 19.94
C VAL A 220 -11.28 -14.01 20.55
N ILE A 221 -11.63 -13.02 19.72
CA ILE A 221 -11.98 -11.67 20.15
C ILE A 221 -13.41 -11.33 19.75
N HIS A 222 -13.99 -10.31 20.37
CA HIS A 222 -15.28 -9.74 20.00
C HIS A 222 -15.12 -8.22 19.94
N SER A 223 -15.04 -7.66 18.73
CA SER A 223 -14.85 -6.22 18.57
C SER A 223 -16.13 -5.48 18.94
N CYS A 224 -16.05 -4.53 19.88
CA CYS A 224 -17.22 -3.79 20.36
C CYS A 224 -17.61 -2.62 19.46
N CYS A 225 -16.67 -2.07 18.68
CA CYS A 225 -16.93 -0.99 17.73
C CYS A 225 -15.83 -0.87 16.67
N LYS A 226 -16.19 -0.26 15.53
CA LYS A 226 -15.26 0.26 14.52
C LYS A 226 -15.16 1.77 14.69
N LEU A 227 -13.95 2.27 14.94
CA LEU A 227 -13.66 3.69 15.04
C LEU A 227 -13.06 4.20 13.74
N SER A 228 -13.42 5.43 13.37
CA SER A 228 -12.68 6.20 12.37
C SER A 228 -11.60 7.06 13.03
N TYR A 229 -10.64 7.54 12.22
CA TYR A 229 -9.62 8.47 12.71
C TYR A 229 -10.22 9.84 13.13
N ASP A 230 -11.46 10.12 12.76
CA ASP A 230 -12.21 11.33 13.10
C ASP A 230 -13.01 11.19 14.42
N ASP A 231 -13.18 9.99 14.95
CA ASP A 231 -14.04 9.72 16.11
C ASP A 231 -13.30 9.98 17.44
N PHE A 232 -13.31 11.24 17.90
CA PHE A 232 -12.64 11.67 19.14
C PHE A 232 -13.56 11.76 20.38
N ASP A 233 -14.86 11.50 20.26
CA ASP A 233 -15.88 11.85 21.28
C ASP A 233 -16.43 10.66 22.11
N LEU A 234 -15.94 9.44 21.91
CA LEU A 234 -16.37 8.26 22.68
C LEU A 234 -15.72 8.20 24.08
N LYS A 235 -16.34 8.88 25.05
CA LYS A 235 -15.86 9.14 26.42
C LYS A 235 -14.98 8.06 27.08
N ASP A 236 -15.38 6.79 27.11
CA ASP A 236 -14.66 5.73 27.84
C ASP A 236 -13.43 5.17 27.08
N VAL A 237 -13.55 4.99 25.76
CA VAL A 237 -12.42 4.60 24.90
C VAL A 237 -11.44 5.78 24.80
N VAL A 238 -11.97 6.99 24.76
CA VAL A 238 -11.23 8.25 24.65
C VAL A 238 -10.35 8.52 25.87
N ASP A 239 -10.77 8.21 27.10
CA ASP A 239 -9.94 8.49 28.27
C ASP A 239 -8.75 7.53 28.40
N SER A 240 -8.93 6.26 28.02
CA SER A 240 -7.84 5.28 27.90
C SER A 240 -6.89 5.64 26.75
N LEU A 241 -7.44 6.05 25.59
CA LEU A 241 -6.66 6.51 24.44
C LEU A 241 -5.90 7.81 24.73
N LYS A 242 -6.47 8.77 25.48
CA LYS A 242 -5.79 10.01 25.87
C LYS A 242 -4.54 9.72 26.71
N SER A 243 -4.66 8.82 27.68
CA SER A 243 -3.54 8.43 28.54
C SER A 243 -2.42 7.76 27.73
N LEU A 244 -2.78 6.86 26.82
CA LEU A 244 -1.83 6.20 25.92
C LEU A 244 -1.28 7.10 24.83
N HIS A 245 -2.02 8.11 24.39
CA HIS A 245 -1.50 9.12 23.47
C HIS A 245 -0.30 9.86 24.09
N GLY A 246 -0.36 10.15 25.39
CA GLY A 246 0.77 10.72 26.13
C GLY A 246 2.00 9.80 26.12
N ILE A 247 1.79 8.49 26.33
CA ILE A 247 2.87 7.48 26.31
C ILE A 247 3.45 7.34 24.90
N THR A 248 2.61 7.17 23.88
CA THR A 248 3.07 7.01 22.49
C THR A 248 3.81 8.23 21.96
N LYS A 249 3.40 9.44 22.36
CA LYS A 249 4.16 10.66 22.06
C LYS A 249 5.56 10.62 22.67
N LYS A 250 5.69 10.29 23.97
CA LYS A 250 7.00 10.15 24.63
C LYS A 250 7.86 9.09 23.93
N MET A 251 7.27 7.96 23.55
CA MET A 251 8.00 6.89 22.87
C MET A 251 8.46 7.28 21.47
N ARG A 252 7.63 8.03 20.73
CA ARG A 252 8.04 8.63 19.45
C ARG A 252 9.23 9.56 19.65
N GLU A 253 9.19 10.43 20.65
CA GLU A 253 10.31 11.32 20.99
C GLU A 253 11.58 10.55 21.35
N ILE A 254 11.47 9.46 22.12
CA ILE A 254 12.59 8.56 22.42
C ILE A 254 13.15 7.94 21.14
N ARG A 255 12.29 7.42 20.25
CA ARG A 255 12.71 6.83 18.97
C ARG A 255 13.41 7.84 18.05
N LEU A 256 12.88 9.06 17.96
CA LEU A 256 13.51 10.14 17.19
C LEU A 256 14.88 10.52 17.80
N ARG A 257 14.98 10.61 19.13
CA ARG A 257 16.24 10.86 19.83
C ARG A 257 17.27 9.74 19.60
N ASN A 258 16.80 8.51 19.44
CA ASN A 258 17.64 7.35 19.13
C ASN A 258 18.02 7.26 17.65
N GLY A 259 17.61 8.20 16.80
CA GLY A 259 18.03 8.28 15.39
C GLY A 259 16.97 7.86 14.36
N ALA A 260 15.74 7.56 14.78
CA ALA A 260 14.67 7.26 13.82
C ALA A 260 14.29 8.50 13.00
N PHE A 261 13.98 8.30 11.71
CA PHE A 261 13.49 9.36 10.84
C PHE A 261 11.97 9.26 10.67
N TRP A 262 11.30 10.41 10.71
CA TRP A 262 9.88 10.52 10.40
C TRP A 262 9.71 11.45 9.21
N ILE A 263 9.45 10.87 8.04
CA ILE A 263 9.21 11.60 6.80
C ILE A 263 7.78 11.28 6.37
N GLU A 264 6.91 12.27 6.44
CA GLU A 264 5.56 12.19 5.88
C GLU A 264 5.49 13.02 4.61
N THR A 265 5.05 12.37 3.54
CA THR A 265 4.69 13.03 2.29
C THR A 265 3.19 13.26 2.29
N PRO A 266 2.70 14.49 2.05
CA PRO A 266 1.28 14.74 1.95
C PRO A 266 0.71 13.92 0.80
N LYS A 267 -0.47 13.31 1.02
CA LYS A 267 -1.16 12.52 0.01
C LYS A 267 -2.26 13.34 -0.63
N LEU A 268 -2.32 13.33 -1.96
CA LEU A 268 -3.40 13.97 -2.69
C LEU A 268 -4.63 13.06 -2.69
N VAL A 269 -5.79 13.60 -2.31
CA VAL A 269 -7.08 12.91 -2.32
C VAL A 269 -7.96 13.59 -3.35
N PHE A 270 -8.59 12.80 -4.23
CA PHE A 270 -9.47 13.31 -5.28
C PHE A 270 -10.93 13.21 -4.87
N LEU A 271 -11.69 14.27 -5.14
CA LEU A 271 -13.16 14.29 -5.09
C LEU A 271 -13.67 13.98 -6.49
N LEU A 272 -14.39 12.87 -6.60
CA LEU A 272 -14.82 12.30 -7.88
C LEU A 272 -16.32 12.51 -8.07
N ASP A 273 -16.75 12.70 -9.32
CA ASP A 273 -18.16 12.75 -9.70
C ASP A 273 -18.77 11.33 -9.81
N GLU A 274 -20.07 11.25 -10.12
CA GLU A 274 -20.80 9.98 -10.28
C GLU A 274 -20.25 9.11 -11.43
N SER A 275 -19.57 9.71 -12.41
CA SER A 275 -18.93 9.01 -13.53
C SER A 275 -17.48 8.61 -13.22
N GLY A 276 -16.99 8.93 -12.03
CA GLY A 276 -15.64 8.66 -11.55
C GLY A 276 -14.55 9.61 -12.05
N ASN A 277 -14.92 10.75 -12.62
CA ASN A 277 -13.96 11.77 -13.03
C ASN A 277 -13.59 12.69 -11.86
N PRO A 278 -12.33 13.15 -11.76
CA PRO A 278 -11.92 14.07 -10.70
C PRO A 278 -12.44 15.49 -10.93
N ASN A 279 -13.27 15.96 -9.99
CA ASN A 279 -13.80 17.33 -9.97
C ASN A 279 -12.91 18.26 -9.14
N ASP A 280 -12.41 17.77 -7.99
CA ASP A 280 -11.51 18.54 -7.14
C ASP A 280 -10.49 17.64 -6.43
N SER A 281 -9.54 18.25 -5.71
CA SER A 281 -8.54 17.54 -4.92
C SER A 281 -8.13 18.33 -3.68
N PHE A 282 -7.82 17.63 -2.60
CA PHE A 282 -7.25 18.23 -1.39
C PHE A 282 -6.09 17.37 -0.87
N LEU A 283 -5.21 17.98 -0.09
CA LEU A 283 -4.20 17.22 0.64
C LEU A 283 -4.86 16.54 1.83
N GLY A 284 -4.77 15.21 1.90
CA GLY A 284 -5.28 14.45 3.03
C GLY A 284 -4.64 14.92 4.35
N PRO A 285 -5.37 14.88 5.47
CA PRO A 285 -4.86 15.33 6.75
C PRO A 285 -3.57 14.58 7.12
N MET A 286 -2.54 15.32 7.55
CA MET A 286 -1.36 14.72 8.19
C MET A 286 -1.75 14.23 9.59
N SER A 287 -1.21 13.07 9.96
CA SER A 287 -1.65 12.13 11.01
C SER A 287 -2.59 12.63 12.13
N MET A 288 -3.69 11.90 12.32
CA MET A 288 -4.56 11.97 13.50
C MET A 288 -3.97 11.17 14.66
N LYS A 289 -4.20 11.62 15.91
CA LYS A 289 -3.67 11.01 17.15
C LYS A 289 -3.87 9.49 17.23
N LEU A 290 -5.02 9.01 16.76
CA LEU A 290 -5.38 7.58 16.70
C LEU A 290 -4.51 6.79 15.70
N LYS A 291 -4.20 7.39 14.55
CA LYS A 291 -3.33 6.77 13.53
C LYS A 291 -1.91 6.58 14.05
N GLU A 292 -1.39 7.57 14.79
CA GLU A 292 -0.06 7.48 15.42
C GLU A 292 -0.01 6.36 16.47
N PHE A 293 -1.07 6.25 17.29
CA PHE A 293 -1.19 5.18 18.29
C PHE A 293 -1.24 3.80 17.63
N GLN A 294 -2.09 3.63 16.61
CA GLN A 294 -2.19 2.37 15.88
C GLN A 294 -0.86 2.00 15.21
N GLU A 295 -0.18 2.96 14.58
CA GLU A 295 1.11 2.72 13.95
C GLU A 295 2.20 2.35 14.97
N PHE A 296 2.18 2.98 16.14
CA PHE A 296 3.04 2.61 17.26
C PHE A 296 2.81 1.15 17.68
N CYS A 297 1.56 0.74 17.88
CA CYS A 297 1.19 -0.63 18.21
C CYS A 297 1.60 -1.62 17.12
N ARG A 298 1.37 -1.29 15.85
CA ARG A 298 1.74 -2.13 14.70
C ARG A 298 3.25 -2.34 14.60
N LYS A 299 4.05 -1.27 14.76
CA LYS A 299 5.52 -1.35 14.68
C LYS A 299 6.16 -2.13 15.82
N ARG A 300 5.47 -2.23 16.96
CA ARG A 300 5.91 -2.97 18.16
C ARG A 300 5.35 -4.39 18.25
N GLY A 301 4.40 -4.74 17.38
CA GLY A 301 3.81 -6.08 17.33
C GLY A 301 4.85 -7.19 17.33
N LEU A 302 5.99 -7.03 16.65
CA LEU A 302 7.14 -7.94 16.74
C LEU A 302 8.45 -7.15 16.67
N GLU A 303 8.80 -6.47 17.76
CA GLU A 303 10.22 -6.21 18.03
C GLU A 303 10.78 -7.51 18.61
N LEU A 304 11.39 -8.35 17.77
CA LEU A 304 12.01 -9.58 18.22
C LEU A 304 13.26 -9.21 19.00
N ASP A 305 13.29 -9.50 20.30
CA ASP A 305 14.54 -9.53 21.05
C ASP A 305 15.45 -10.56 20.38
N ALA A 306 16.65 -10.13 19.98
CA ALA A 306 17.63 -10.92 19.26
C ALA A 306 18.11 -12.10 20.13
N LEU A 307 17.37 -13.20 20.10
CA LEU A 307 17.88 -14.50 20.53
C LEU A 307 18.79 -15.03 19.42
N ASP A 308 20.08 -14.71 19.54
CA ASP A 308 21.23 -15.39 18.92
C ASP A 308 21.09 -15.69 17.41
N LEU A 309 20.72 -14.68 16.62
CA LEU A 309 20.89 -14.74 15.16
C LEU A 309 22.39 -14.55 14.85
N ARG A 310 23.10 -15.66 14.66
CA ARG A 310 24.50 -15.65 14.22
C ARG A 310 24.61 -15.06 12.81
N GLY A 311 24.92 -13.77 12.73
CA GLY A 311 25.14 -13.01 11.50
C GLY A 311 25.58 -11.59 11.84
N ARG A 312 26.23 -10.87 10.93
CA ARG A 312 26.73 -9.51 11.20
C ARG A 312 25.57 -8.59 11.61
N ASP A 313 25.58 -8.12 12.86
CA ASP A 313 24.50 -7.36 13.50
C ASP A 313 24.03 -6.11 12.70
N ASP A 314 24.89 -5.57 11.82
CA ASP A 314 24.61 -4.35 11.05
C ASP A 314 23.70 -4.58 9.82
N GLU A 315 23.59 -5.80 9.27
CA GLU A 315 22.86 -6.05 8.01
C GLU A 315 21.34 -6.13 8.18
N TRP A 316 20.87 -6.44 9.39
CA TRP A 316 19.45 -6.68 9.67
C TRP A 316 18.71 -5.44 10.21
N ALA A 317 19.48 -4.40 10.57
CA ALA A 317 18.97 -3.19 11.17
C ALA A 317 18.10 -2.38 10.19
N HIS A 318 16.95 -1.90 10.68
CA HIS A 318 16.09 -1.03 9.91
C HIS A 318 16.50 0.44 10.08
N TYR A 319 17.33 0.94 9.16
CA TYR A 319 17.87 2.32 9.19
C TYR A 319 16.83 3.40 9.53
N GLY A 320 15.72 3.47 8.79
CA GLY A 320 14.72 4.54 9.00
C GLY A 320 13.96 4.49 10.34
N LEU A 321 13.88 3.31 10.97
CA LEU A 321 13.19 3.11 12.25
C LEU A 321 14.16 3.11 13.43
N SER A 322 15.47 3.01 13.15
CA SER A 322 16.55 2.90 14.12
C SER A 322 16.35 1.75 15.13
N ILE A 323 16.04 0.56 14.61
CA ILE A 323 15.84 -0.66 15.39
C ILE A 323 16.63 -1.83 14.76
N PRO A 324 17.12 -2.78 15.58
CA PRO A 324 18.00 -3.86 15.11
C PRO A 324 17.28 -4.91 14.27
N LEU A 325 15.99 -5.16 14.51
CA LEU A 325 15.20 -6.15 13.80
C LEU A 325 13.79 -5.61 13.55
N TYR A 326 13.25 -5.88 12.36
CA TYR A 326 11.89 -5.49 11.99
C TYR A 326 11.32 -6.43 10.94
N THR A 327 10.04 -6.78 11.08
CA THR A 327 9.28 -7.47 10.04
C THR A 327 7.83 -6.99 10.00
N HIS A 328 7.14 -7.27 8.90
CA HIS A 328 5.71 -7.03 8.80
C HIS A 328 4.92 -8.19 9.42
N PHE A 329 3.80 -7.87 10.06
CA PHE A 329 2.96 -8.86 10.75
C PHE A 329 1.49 -8.45 10.87
N THR A 330 1.23 -7.15 10.94
CA THR A 330 -0.07 -6.61 11.33
C THR A 330 -1.03 -6.37 10.18
N SER A 331 -0.76 -6.86 8.97
CA SER A 331 -1.67 -6.67 7.82
C SER A 331 -1.74 -7.87 6.88
N PRO A 332 -2.08 -9.07 7.37
CA PRO A 332 -2.12 -10.29 6.57
C PRO A 332 -3.27 -10.36 5.56
N LEU A 333 -4.31 -9.52 5.66
CA LEU A 333 -5.39 -9.49 4.66
C LEU A 333 -4.90 -8.90 3.32
N ARG A 334 -3.84 -8.08 3.37
CA ARG A 334 -3.36 -7.28 2.23
C ARG A 334 -1.87 -7.38 1.96
N ARG A 335 -1.12 -8.18 2.72
CA ARG A 335 0.31 -8.44 2.51
C ARG A 335 0.63 -9.92 2.74
N TYR A 336 1.15 -10.57 1.71
CA TYR A 336 1.51 -11.99 1.76
C TYR A 336 2.69 -12.26 2.70
N ALA A 337 3.63 -11.31 2.81
CA ALA A 337 4.74 -11.40 3.76
C ALA A 337 4.25 -11.65 5.21
N ASP A 338 3.18 -10.96 5.61
CA ASP A 338 2.57 -11.11 6.93
C ASP A 338 1.95 -12.51 7.10
N ILE A 339 1.32 -13.08 6.06
CA ILE A 339 0.80 -14.47 6.08
C ILE A 339 1.94 -15.46 6.34
N ILE A 340 3.09 -15.28 5.68
CA ILE A 340 4.28 -16.13 5.91
C ILE A 340 4.77 -16.01 7.36
N VAL A 341 4.86 -14.79 7.89
CA VAL A 341 5.27 -14.58 9.29
C VAL A 341 4.27 -15.21 10.26
N HIS A 342 2.97 -15.11 10.00
CA HIS A 342 1.93 -15.79 10.79
C HIS A 342 2.09 -17.31 10.75
N ASN A 343 2.32 -17.88 9.56
CA ASN A 343 2.55 -19.33 9.39
C ASN A 343 3.78 -19.80 10.19
N ILE A 344 4.92 -19.11 10.06
CA ILE A 344 6.15 -19.42 10.81
C ILE A 344 5.92 -19.30 12.31
N GLY A 345 5.33 -18.18 12.77
CA GLY A 345 5.04 -17.95 14.18
C GLY A 345 4.08 -19.00 14.77
N CYS A 346 3.06 -19.40 14.02
CA CYS A 346 2.15 -20.48 14.41
C CYS A 346 2.84 -21.83 14.58
N THR A 347 3.74 -22.19 13.65
CA THR A 347 4.51 -23.44 13.73
C THR A 347 5.44 -23.44 14.94
N LEU A 348 6.10 -22.31 15.23
CA LEU A 348 6.99 -22.17 16.38
C LEU A 348 6.23 -22.23 17.73
N LEU A 349 5.06 -21.60 17.82
CA LEU A 349 4.28 -21.54 19.07
C LEU A 349 3.52 -22.82 19.39
N SER A 350 3.00 -23.52 18.38
CA SER A 350 2.04 -24.61 18.61
C SER A 350 2.72 -25.96 18.87
N ALA A 351 4.04 -26.12 18.59
CA ALA A 351 4.76 -27.40 18.52
C ALA A 351 4.10 -28.49 17.61
N THR A 352 2.92 -28.20 17.04
CA THR A 352 2.18 -29.04 16.12
C THR A 352 2.69 -28.79 14.71
N VAL A 353 3.44 -29.77 14.22
CA VAL A 353 3.93 -29.92 12.85
C VAL A 353 2.76 -30.14 11.89
N ARG A 354 1.83 -29.18 11.73
CA ARG A 354 0.90 -29.26 10.58
C ARG A 354 1.60 -28.86 9.29
N TYR A 355 2.51 -27.88 9.37
CA TYR A 355 3.33 -27.41 8.25
C TYR A 355 4.75 -27.13 8.77
N GLY A 356 5.76 -27.68 8.10
CA GLY A 356 7.15 -27.43 8.43
C GLY A 356 7.53 -25.96 8.23
N VAL A 357 8.55 -25.49 8.94
CA VAL A 357 9.13 -24.16 8.65
C VAL A 357 9.75 -24.24 7.25
N PRO A 358 9.39 -23.34 6.31
CA PRO A 358 9.96 -23.35 4.96
C PRO A 358 11.48 -23.18 5.00
N ALA A 359 12.17 -23.77 4.03
CA ALA A 359 13.62 -23.61 3.87
C ALA A 359 13.97 -22.13 3.59
N SER A 360 15.16 -21.70 4.03
CA SER A 360 15.61 -20.31 3.93
C SER A 360 15.67 -19.80 2.49
N GLU A 361 16.02 -20.68 1.54
CA GLU A 361 16.10 -20.38 0.12
C GLU A 361 14.71 -20.01 -0.42
N VAL A 362 13.69 -20.80 -0.07
CA VAL A 362 12.30 -20.56 -0.48
C VAL A 362 11.78 -19.24 0.11
N VAL A 363 12.06 -18.97 1.39
CA VAL A 363 11.67 -17.71 2.03
C VAL A 363 12.35 -16.51 1.36
N SER A 364 13.61 -16.65 0.96
CA SER A 364 14.37 -15.58 0.29
C SER A 364 13.79 -15.26 -1.10
N GLU A 365 13.42 -16.27 -1.88
CA GLU A 365 12.75 -16.09 -3.17
C GLU A 365 11.37 -15.42 -3.01
N VAL A 366 10.58 -15.88 -2.03
CA VAL A 366 9.28 -15.27 -1.70
C VAL A 366 9.46 -13.81 -1.28
N ALA A 367 10.46 -13.51 -0.46
CA ALA A 367 10.74 -12.14 -0.02
C ALA A 367 11.18 -11.24 -1.18
N ALA A 368 12.05 -11.74 -2.07
CA ALA A 368 12.47 -11.01 -3.28
C ALA A 368 11.26 -10.67 -4.16
N TYR A 369 10.39 -11.66 -4.40
CA TYR A 369 9.15 -11.46 -5.16
C TYR A 369 8.21 -10.47 -4.47
N CYS A 370 8.00 -10.57 -3.16
CA CYS A 370 7.17 -9.61 -2.42
C CYS A 370 7.70 -8.17 -2.52
N ASN A 371 9.03 -8.01 -2.48
CA ASN A 371 9.66 -6.69 -2.66
C ASN A 371 9.45 -6.14 -4.07
N GLU A 372 9.56 -6.97 -5.10
CA GLU A 372 9.26 -6.58 -6.49
C GLU A 372 7.81 -6.14 -6.63
N ARG A 373 6.86 -6.99 -6.20
CA ARG A 373 5.42 -6.72 -6.26
C ARG A 373 5.04 -5.48 -5.46
N LYS A 374 5.68 -5.23 -4.31
CA LYS A 374 5.43 -4.01 -3.54
C LYS A 374 5.89 -2.75 -4.27
N ARG A 375 7.03 -2.78 -4.97
CA ARG A 375 7.49 -1.66 -5.81
C ARG A 375 6.55 -1.44 -7.00
N ALA A 376 6.10 -2.52 -7.64
CA ALA A 376 5.14 -2.47 -8.74
C ALA A 376 3.79 -1.86 -8.31
N SER A 377 3.25 -2.30 -7.15
CA SER A 377 2.07 -1.71 -6.51
C SER A 377 2.26 -0.19 -6.30
N LYS A 378 3.34 0.23 -5.64
CA LYS A 378 3.59 1.65 -5.39
C LYS A 378 3.71 2.47 -6.69
N HIS A 379 4.36 1.90 -7.71
CA HIS A 379 4.47 2.56 -9.01
C HIS A 379 3.12 2.71 -9.70
N ALA A 380 2.27 1.69 -9.64
CA ALA A 380 0.92 1.73 -10.20
C ALA A 380 0.05 2.77 -9.47
N GLU A 381 0.02 2.75 -8.14
CA GLU A 381 -0.72 3.72 -7.32
C GLU A 381 -0.32 5.16 -7.69
N GLN A 382 0.99 5.44 -7.73
CA GLN A 382 1.50 6.77 -8.09
C GLN A 382 1.19 7.16 -9.54
N SER A 383 1.24 6.20 -10.47
CA SER A 383 0.93 6.44 -11.88
C SER A 383 -0.55 6.75 -12.08
N VAL A 384 -1.43 6.04 -11.36
CA VAL A 384 -2.86 6.32 -11.39
C VAL A 384 -3.18 7.67 -10.75
N GLU A 385 -2.56 8.03 -9.61
CA GLU A 385 -2.68 9.38 -9.06
C GLU A 385 -2.30 10.46 -10.08
N ASN A 386 -1.23 10.24 -10.86
CA ASN A 386 -0.82 11.16 -11.93
C ASN A 386 -1.84 11.23 -13.09
N ILE A 387 -2.50 10.12 -13.44
CA ILE A 387 -3.58 10.09 -14.44
C ILE A 387 -4.76 10.94 -13.95
N TYR A 388 -5.21 10.74 -12.71
CA TYR A 388 -6.30 11.51 -12.12
C TYR A 388 -5.95 13.00 -12.01
N LEU A 389 -4.73 13.32 -11.58
CA LEU A 389 -4.26 14.70 -11.56
C LEU A 389 -4.26 15.32 -12.97
N SER A 390 -3.79 14.58 -13.98
CA SER A 390 -3.78 15.07 -15.36
C SER A 390 -5.20 15.30 -15.89
N ALA A 391 -6.15 14.43 -15.57
CA ALA A 391 -7.56 14.60 -15.91
C ALA A 391 -8.18 15.83 -15.21
N LEU A 392 -7.87 16.03 -13.92
CA LEU A 392 -8.33 17.19 -13.15
C LEU A 392 -7.81 18.52 -13.74
N LEU A 393 -6.55 18.53 -14.17
CA LEU A 393 -5.90 19.71 -14.74
C LEU A 393 -6.35 19.97 -16.19
N LYS A 394 -6.64 18.93 -16.98
CA LYS A 394 -7.09 19.06 -18.38
C LYS A 394 -8.34 19.94 -18.54
N ASN A 395 -9.22 19.90 -17.55
CA ASN A 395 -10.47 20.67 -17.54
C ASN A 395 -10.31 22.11 -17.04
N LYS A 396 -9.09 22.54 -16.67
CA LYS A 396 -8.81 23.87 -16.12
C LYS A 396 -7.90 24.65 -17.09
N GLU A 397 -8.34 25.82 -17.56
CA GLU A 397 -7.56 26.63 -18.51
C GLU A 397 -6.24 27.12 -17.91
N VAL A 398 -6.28 27.73 -16.71
CA VAL A 398 -5.08 28.21 -15.99
C VAL A 398 -5.30 28.06 -14.50
N MET A 399 -4.28 27.58 -13.78
CA MET A 399 -4.27 27.58 -12.32
C MET A 399 -3.01 28.22 -11.76
N PHE A 400 -3.23 29.14 -10.83
CA PHE A 400 -2.16 29.74 -10.03
C PHE A 400 -2.01 28.94 -8.73
N SER A 401 -0.75 28.65 -8.36
CA SER A 401 -0.40 28.01 -7.10
C SER A 401 0.97 28.48 -6.66
N ASP A 402 1.14 28.63 -5.35
CA ASP A 402 2.47 28.76 -4.76
C ASP A 402 3.27 27.47 -4.99
N ALA A 403 4.56 27.64 -5.22
CA ALA A 403 5.50 26.55 -5.39
C ALA A 403 6.83 26.89 -4.70
N ARG A 404 7.51 25.86 -4.19
CA ARG A 404 8.82 25.99 -3.54
C ARG A 404 9.90 25.48 -4.47
N VAL A 405 10.96 26.25 -4.68
CA VAL A 405 12.12 25.79 -5.43
C VAL A 405 12.83 24.71 -4.63
N LEU A 406 12.93 23.50 -5.20
CA LEU A 406 13.66 22.38 -4.60
C LEU A 406 15.10 22.30 -5.11
N ARG A 407 15.27 22.50 -6.42
CA ARG A 407 16.56 22.40 -7.08
C ARG A 407 16.65 23.34 -8.26
N VAL A 408 17.84 23.90 -8.44
CA VAL A 408 18.18 24.75 -9.57
C VAL A 408 19.39 24.16 -10.28
N GLY A 409 19.39 24.23 -11.60
CA GLY A 409 20.55 23.98 -12.44
C GLY A 409 20.70 25.10 -13.48
N SER A 410 21.73 25.00 -14.33
CA SER A 410 22.00 26.00 -15.36
C SER A 410 20.92 26.08 -16.45
N THR A 411 20.14 25.02 -16.65
CA THR A 411 19.11 24.94 -17.71
C THR A 411 17.71 24.64 -17.20
N PHE A 412 17.54 24.41 -15.89
CA PHE A 412 16.26 23.99 -15.33
C PHE A 412 16.05 24.47 -13.90
N MET A 413 14.78 24.51 -13.51
CA MET A 413 14.37 24.65 -12.11
C MET A 413 13.32 23.59 -11.79
N THR A 414 13.46 22.93 -10.64
CA THR A 414 12.48 21.98 -10.12
C THR A 414 11.76 22.60 -8.94
N PHE A 415 10.44 22.61 -9.00
CA PHE A 415 9.55 23.15 -7.99
C PHE A 415 8.74 22.04 -7.35
N TYR A 416 8.42 22.23 -6.08
CA TYR A 416 7.37 21.51 -5.39
C TYR A 416 6.11 22.36 -5.36
N ILE A 417 5.04 21.89 -5.99
CA ILE A 417 3.75 22.59 -6.01
C ILE A 417 2.91 22.05 -4.87
N ASN A 418 2.89 22.78 -3.75
CA ASN A 418 2.27 22.35 -2.51
C ASN A 418 0.81 21.89 -2.71
N LYS A 419 0.02 22.63 -3.50
CA LYS A 419 -1.40 22.33 -3.74
C LYS A 419 -1.67 20.91 -4.24
N PHE A 420 -0.76 20.33 -5.02
CA PHE A 420 -0.91 19.00 -5.62
C PHE A 420 0.09 17.98 -5.08
N ALA A 421 0.96 18.38 -4.14
CA ALA A 421 2.06 17.57 -3.63
C ALA A 421 2.98 16.99 -4.72
N ILE A 422 3.14 17.68 -5.86
CA ILE A 422 3.95 17.21 -6.99
C ILE A 422 5.25 17.97 -7.14
N GLU A 423 6.26 17.28 -7.65
CA GLU A 423 7.46 17.90 -8.20
C GLU A 423 7.28 18.14 -9.70
N ARG A 424 7.58 19.36 -10.15
CA ARG A 424 7.60 19.71 -11.58
C ARG A 424 8.89 20.42 -11.92
N ARG A 425 9.48 20.01 -13.05
CA ARG A 425 10.64 20.68 -13.63
C ARG A 425 10.19 21.52 -14.81
N ILE A 426 10.69 22.75 -14.87
CA ILE A 426 10.66 23.57 -16.07
C ILE A 426 12.07 23.66 -16.63
N TYR A 427 12.18 23.65 -17.95
CA TYR A 427 13.41 24.03 -18.63
C TYR A 427 13.31 25.48 -19.05
N PHE A 428 14.36 26.25 -18.81
CA PHE A 428 14.28 27.69 -19.03
C PHE A 428 14.06 28.07 -20.50
N GLY A 429 14.53 27.23 -21.43
CA GLY A 429 14.29 27.41 -22.87
C GLY A 429 12.85 27.21 -23.31
N GLU A 430 12.00 26.62 -22.46
CA GLU A 430 10.56 26.46 -22.71
C GLU A 430 9.74 27.68 -22.24
N VAL A 431 10.37 28.61 -21.52
CA VAL A 431 9.71 29.79 -20.96
C VAL A 431 10.00 31.01 -21.82
N GLU A 432 8.99 31.46 -22.54
CA GLU A 432 9.10 32.61 -23.43
C GLU A 432 9.41 33.90 -22.65
N GLY A 433 10.38 34.70 -23.14
CA GLY A 433 10.76 35.97 -22.52
C GLY A 433 11.62 35.89 -21.25
N LEU A 434 12.05 34.68 -20.86
CA LEU A 434 12.94 34.47 -19.71
C LEU A 434 14.42 34.53 -20.13
N THR A 435 15.19 35.40 -19.47
CA THR A 435 16.65 35.44 -19.60
C THR A 435 17.30 35.00 -18.28
N ILE A 436 18.39 34.24 -18.37
CA ILE A 436 19.01 33.56 -17.24
C ILE A 436 20.50 33.85 -17.19
N GLU A 437 20.99 34.15 -15.99
CA GLU A 437 22.42 34.15 -15.70
C GLU A 437 22.69 33.11 -14.59
N TRP A 438 23.62 32.19 -14.85
CA TRP A 438 24.02 31.14 -13.92
C TRP A 438 25.46 31.36 -13.46
N THR A 439 25.66 31.43 -12.15
CA THR A 439 26.99 31.54 -11.55
C THR A 439 27.42 30.19 -10.99
N GLU A 440 28.36 29.52 -11.68
CA GLU A 440 28.82 28.17 -11.28
C GLU A 440 29.46 28.13 -9.89
N THR A 441 30.19 29.18 -9.50
CA THR A 441 30.94 29.23 -8.24
C THR A 441 30.04 29.29 -7.00
N THR A 442 28.85 29.89 -7.12
CA THR A 442 27.90 30.07 -6.00
C THR A 442 26.62 29.27 -6.17
N GLY A 443 26.44 28.59 -7.31
CA GLY A 443 25.18 27.93 -7.67
C GLY A 443 23.99 28.90 -7.72
N THR A 444 24.25 30.19 -7.99
CA THR A 444 23.24 31.25 -7.98
C THR A 444 22.63 31.41 -9.37
N LEU A 445 21.30 31.47 -9.42
CA LEU A 445 20.51 31.73 -10.61
C LEU A 445 19.88 33.13 -10.52
N VAL A 446 20.13 33.96 -11.53
CA VAL A 446 19.44 35.24 -11.72
C VAL A 446 18.47 35.11 -12.87
N LEU A 447 17.19 35.41 -12.60
CA LEU A 447 16.11 35.40 -13.59
C LEU A 447 15.73 36.83 -13.95
N ASN A 448 15.83 37.16 -15.22
CA ASN A 448 15.44 38.44 -15.78
C ASN A 448 14.27 38.21 -16.74
N ALA A 449 13.07 38.63 -16.34
CA ALA A 449 11.91 38.61 -17.22
C ALA A 449 11.89 39.89 -18.06
N LEU A 450 11.85 39.76 -19.38
CA LEU A 450 11.55 40.90 -20.24
C LEU A 450 10.12 41.35 -19.93
N LYS A 451 9.93 42.55 -19.37
CA LYS A 451 8.61 43.16 -19.22
C LYS A 451 8.04 43.40 -20.61
N THR A 452 7.31 42.45 -21.16
CA THR A 452 6.37 42.74 -22.23
C THR A 452 5.31 43.66 -21.64
N LYS A 453 5.23 44.90 -22.15
CA LYS A 453 4.13 45.80 -21.81
C LYS A 453 2.82 45.07 -22.11
N PRO A 454 1.80 45.14 -21.24
CA PRO A 454 0.46 44.70 -21.64
C PRO A 454 0.04 45.54 -22.85
N SER A 455 -0.26 44.89 -23.97
CA SER A 455 -0.86 45.50 -25.15
C SER A 455 -2.36 45.71 -24.95
#